data_AF-A0A172TFQ5-F1
#
_entry.id   AF-A0A172TFQ5-F1
#
_cell.length_a   1.000
_cell.length_b   1.000
_cell.length_c   1.000
_cell.angle_alpha   90.00
_cell.angle_beta   90.00
_cell.angle_gamma   90.00
#
_symmetry.space_group_name_H-M   'P 1'
#
loop_
_entity.id
_entity.type
_entity.pdbx_description
1 polymer ?
#
loop_
_entity_poly.entity_id
_entity_poly.type
_entity_poly.pdbx_seq_one_letter_code
_entity_poly.pdbx_strand_id
1 'polypeptide(L)'
;MADKDKLISEVLAIAKQAGLDEVIPVELSSAGNLIIHLAPHPIVSRIACDVTKEGTDYVYKTLNRELKIALHLHAKGVPVLLPSELANTRPYAVGETWMTFWKYAPPTQLQPPSPSEAVELINTLSLGMKDFSDEVPLLGVWERTCQSANRLINHPDQRVQELLCVFKTVDRQLRLKPTLLIPCHGDAHSRNLLPGPEGWIWTDFEDFSLMPKYWDLASFVSNLALFNGVQEPTFTYILRQLDNGPDLEAFGIAITARILMSTLGNLDFALAGMGDLEFATKQLKLAEDFIHQVDLIIKLRVRDL
;
A
#
# COMPACT_ATOMS: atom_id res chain seq x y z
N MET A 1 -2.19 -3.62 24.47
CA MET A 1 -3.42 -2.92 24.07
C MET A 1 -3.52 -1.70 24.95
N ALA A 2 -3.17 -0.51 24.42
CA ALA A 2 -3.77 0.71 24.96
C ALA A 2 -5.27 0.47 25.03
N ASP A 3 -5.91 0.86 26.13
CA ASP A 3 -7.31 0.54 26.38
C ASP A 3 -8.15 1.05 25.19
N LYS A 4 -8.62 0.13 24.35
CA LYS A 4 -9.33 0.45 23.11
C LYS A 4 -10.58 1.28 23.42
N ASP A 5 -11.21 1.02 24.56
CA ASP A 5 -12.37 1.77 25.04
C ASP A 5 -11.99 3.20 25.42
N LYS A 6 -10.76 3.41 25.94
CA LYS A 6 -10.20 4.74 26.17
C LYS A 6 -9.98 5.49 24.86
N LEU A 7 -9.38 4.85 23.84
CA LEU A 7 -9.21 5.47 22.52
C LEU A 7 -10.56 5.85 21.91
N ILE A 8 -11.55 4.96 21.94
CA ILE A 8 -12.90 5.24 21.45
C ILE A 8 -13.50 6.44 22.21
N SER A 9 -13.37 6.48 23.54
CA SER A 9 -13.87 7.59 24.35
C SER A 9 -13.24 8.94 23.98
N GLU A 10 -11.93 8.95 23.69
CA GLU A 10 -11.22 10.16 23.24
C GLU A 10 -11.63 10.57 21.81
N VAL A 11 -11.82 9.61 20.90
CA VAL A 11 -12.38 9.86 19.55
C VAL A 11 -13.74 10.55 19.66
N LEU A 12 -14.63 10.05 20.53
CA LEU A 12 -15.95 10.65 20.75
C LEU A 12 -15.86 12.07 21.33
N ALA A 13 -14.93 12.31 22.25
CA ALA A 13 -14.71 13.65 22.80
C ALA A 13 -14.24 14.64 21.72
N ILE A 14 -13.33 14.22 20.84
CA ILE A 14 -12.83 15.04 19.73
C ILE A 14 -13.92 15.26 18.68
N ALA A 15 -14.70 14.22 18.36
CA ALA A 15 -15.85 14.32 17.46
C ALA A 15 -16.86 15.36 17.98
N LYS A 16 -17.18 15.34 19.27
CA LYS A 16 -18.04 16.33 19.92
C LYS A 16 -17.47 17.75 19.84
N GLN A 17 -16.17 17.92 20.08
CA GLN A 17 -15.50 19.22 19.92
C GLN A 17 -15.52 19.73 18.47
N ALA A 18 -15.54 18.83 17.50
CA ALA A 18 -15.69 19.13 16.08
C ALA A 18 -17.16 19.36 15.65
N GLY A 19 -18.11 19.34 16.58
CA GLY A 19 -19.52 19.62 16.33
C GLY A 19 -20.37 18.39 15.96
N LEU A 20 -19.87 17.17 16.20
CA LEU A 20 -20.65 15.95 16.01
C LEU A 20 -21.35 15.56 17.32
N ASP A 21 -22.65 15.78 17.38
CA ASP A 21 -23.51 15.29 18.47
C ASP A 21 -24.10 13.91 18.15
N GLU A 22 -24.55 13.19 19.19
CA GLU A 22 -25.24 11.88 19.07
C GLU A 22 -24.44 10.78 18.34
N VAL A 23 -23.10 10.81 18.46
CA VAL A 23 -22.23 9.83 17.83
C VAL A 23 -22.33 8.46 18.49
N ILE A 24 -22.59 7.44 17.66
CA ILE A 24 -22.52 6.02 17.99
C ILE A 24 -21.29 5.43 17.27
N PRO A 25 -20.23 5.04 18.01
CA PRO A 25 -19.04 4.47 17.39
C PRO A 25 -19.34 3.05 16.87
N VAL A 26 -19.08 2.81 15.59
CA VAL A 26 -19.17 1.50 14.96
C VAL A 26 -17.80 1.11 14.44
N GLU A 27 -17.18 0.08 15.03
CA GLU A 27 -15.91 -0.43 14.56
C GLU A 27 -16.05 -1.11 13.19
N LEU A 28 -15.27 -0.66 12.23
CA LEU A 28 -15.19 -1.24 10.89
C LEU A 28 -13.99 -2.19 10.75
N SER A 29 -12.87 -1.87 11.39
CA SER A 29 -11.65 -2.68 11.37
C SER A 29 -10.76 -2.35 12.58
N SER A 30 -10.00 -3.35 13.03
CA SER A 30 -8.90 -3.20 14.00
C SER A 30 -7.63 -3.92 13.55
N ALA A 31 -7.51 -4.24 12.25
CA ALA A 31 -6.31 -4.81 11.66
C ALA A 31 -5.37 -3.68 11.19
N GLY A 32 -4.25 -3.50 11.88
CA GLY A 32 -3.26 -2.44 11.59
C GLY A 32 -3.66 -1.08 12.16
N ASN A 33 -4.75 -0.50 11.65
CA ASN A 33 -5.34 0.74 12.14
C ASN A 33 -6.73 0.47 12.75
N LEU A 34 -7.09 1.23 13.79
CA LEU A 34 -8.45 1.21 14.33
C LEU A 34 -9.32 2.15 13.49
N ILE A 35 -10.34 1.59 12.85
CA ILE A 35 -11.24 2.31 11.94
C ILE A 35 -12.64 2.30 12.54
N ILE A 36 -13.17 3.48 12.82
CA ILE A 36 -14.46 3.68 13.51
C ILE A 36 -15.35 4.58 12.66
N HIS A 37 -16.52 4.09 12.26
CA HIS A 37 -17.60 4.92 11.73
C HIS A 37 -18.32 5.65 12.86
N LEU A 38 -18.48 6.96 12.72
CA LEU A 38 -19.11 7.85 13.69
C LEU A 38 -20.61 8.04 13.39
N ALA A 39 -21.37 6.95 13.43
CA ALA A 39 -22.79 6.96 13.06
C ALA A 39 -23.61 7.94 13.93
N PRO A 40 -24.69 8.57 13.40
CA PRO A 40 -25.18 8.46 12.03
C PRO A 40 -24.42 9.37 11.04
N HIS A 41 -23.39 10.09 11.49
CA HIS A 41 -22.62 10.97 10.61
C HIS A 41 -21.80 10.13 9.63
N PRO A 42 -21.77 10.50 8.33
CA PRO A 42 -21.03 9.75 7.31
C PRO A 42 -19.53 10.03 7.39
N ILE A 43 -18.93 9.77 8.55
CA ILE A 43 -17.54 10.08 8.89
C ILE A 43 -16.89 8.86 9.51
N VAL A 44 -15.67 8.57 9.07
CA VAL A 44 -14.80 7.53 9.64
C VAL A 44 -13.64 8.20 10.34
N SER A 45 -13.38 7.81 11.58
CA SER A 45 -12.13 8.05 12.28
C SER A 45 -11.17 6.90 11.97
N ARG A 46 -9.97 7.23 11.49
CA ARG A 46 -8.87 6.28 11.29
C ARG A 46 -7.76 6.62 12.29
N ILE A 47 -7.53 5.74 13.25
CA ILE A 47 -6.53 5.91 14.30
C ILE A 47 -5.30 5.06 13.94
N ALA A 48 -4.14 5.71 13.89
CA ALA A 48 -2.88 5.02 13.65
C ALA A 48 -2.50 4.19 14.88
N CYS A 49 -2.51 2.86 14.79
CA CYS A 49 -2.14 2.01 15.93
C CYS A 49 -0.67 1.54 15.88
N ASP A 50 -0.04 1.56 14.71
CA ASP A 50 1.39 1.26 14.57
C ASP A 50 2.23 2.53 14.81
N VAL A 51 2.50 2.83 16.08
CA VAL A 51 3.48 3.84 16.44
C VAL A 51 4.86 3.19 16.34
N THR A 52 5.49 3.35 15.18
CA THR A 52 6.84 2.82 14.93
C THR A 52 7.86 3.42 15.91
N LYS A 53 9.06 2.85 15.96
CA LYS A 53 10.19 3.42 16.74
C LYS A 53 10.52 4.87 16.35
N GLU A 54 10.09 5.33 15.17
CA GLU A 54 10.29 6.69 14.68
C GLU A 54 9.41 7.71 15.44
N GLY A 55 8.43 7.23 16.20
CA GLY A 55 7.68 8.02 17.16
C GLY A 55 6.50 8.79 16.55
N THR A 56 5.82 9.56 17.40
CA THR A 56 4.55 10.20 17.07
C THR A 56 4.68 11.33 16.03
N ASP A 57 5.84 11.99 15.93
CA ASP A 57 6.09 13.01 14.89
C ASP A 57 6.13 12.40 13.48
N TYR A 58 6.71 11.21 13.34
CA TYR A 58 6.71 10.47 12.07
C TYR A 58 5.28 10.12 11.66
N VAL A 59 4.48 9.56 12.58
CA VAL A 59 3.07 9.24 12.34
C VAL A 59 2.29 10.49 11.91
N TYR A 60 2.49 11.63 12.60
CA TYR A 60 1.85 12.89 12.22
C TYR A 60 2.17 13.30 10.78
N LYS A 61 3.46 13.26 10.39
CA LYS A 61 3.90 13.63 9.03
C LYS A 61 3.32 12.70 7.98
N THR A 62 3.23 11.39 8.26
CA THR A 62 2.62 10.41 7.38
C THR A 62 1.13 10.67 7.17
N LEU A 63 0.34 10.81 8.25
CA LEU A 63 -1.08 11.10 8.14
C LEU A 63 -1.35 12.45 7.47
N ASN A 64 -0.54 13.47 7.75
CA ASN A 64 -0.68 14.77 7.10
C ASN A 64 -0.41 14.70 5.59
N ARG A 65 0.58 13.91 5.16
CA ARG A 65 0.87 13.66 3.75
C ARG A 65 -0.24 12.87 3.06
N GLU A 66 -0.77 11.85 3.74
CA GLU A 66 -1.92 11.05 3.29
C GLU A 66 -3.14 11.94 2.97
N LEU A 67 -3.48 12.86 3.88
CA LEU A 67 -4.56 13.84 3.66
C LEU A 67 -4.31 14.72 2.43
N LYS A 68 -3.09 15.22 2.27
CA LYS A 68 -2.73 16.11 1.17
C LYS A 68 -2.76 15.42 -0.18
N ILE A 69 -2.24 14.19 -0.28
CA ILE A 69 -2.25 13.45 -1.55
C ILE A 69 -3.66 13.06 -1.95
N ALA A 70 -4.53 12.68 -1.01
CA ALA A 70 -5.94 12.42 -1.29
C ALA A 70 -6.66 13.67 -1.86
N LEU A 71 -6.45 14.84 -1.25
CA LEU A 71 -7.02 16.10 -1.77
C LEU A 71 -6.45 16.47 -3.15
N HIS A 72 -5.14 16.27 -3.37
CA HIS A 72 -4.50 16.52 -4.66
C HIS A 72 -5.09 15.63 -5.76
N LEU A 73 -5.21 14.33 -5.50
CA LEU A 73 -5.75 13.36 -6.44
C LEU A 73 -7.20 13.63 -6.79
N HIS A 74 -8.01 14.01 -5.80
CA HIS A 74 -9.38 14.43 -6.05
C HIS A 74 -9.45 15.66 -6.97
N ALA A 75 -8.59 16.67 -6.76
CA ALA A 75 -8.53 17.84 -7.63
C ALA A 75 -8.08 17.50 -9.07
N LYS A 76 -7.41 16.36 -9.27
CA LYS A 76 -7.04 15.80 -10.58
C LYS A 76 -8.12 14.88 -11.18
N GLY A 77 -9.25 14.69 -10.49
CA GLY A 77 -10.34 13.83 -10.94
C GLY A 77 -10.10 12.33 -10.71
N VAL A 78 -9.09 11.96 -9.93
CA VAL A 78 -8.85 10.55 -9.56
C VAL A 78 -9.86 10.13 -8.48
N PRO A 79 -10.56 9.00 -8.62
CA PRO A 79 -11.43 8.47 -7.58
C PRO A 79 -10.63 8.05 -6.34
N VAL A 80 -10.71 8.86 -5.28
CA VAL A 80 -10.01 8.62 -4.01
C VAL A 80 -10.92 8.89 -2.82
N LEU A 81 -10.69 8.18 -1.72
CA LEU A 81 -11.39 8.42 -0.47
C LEU A 81 -11.02 9.81 0.01
N LEU A 82 -12.02 10.65 0.25
CA LEU A 82 -11.78 12.03 0.66
C LEU A 82 -11.71 12.15 2.18
N PRO A 83 -10.80 13.00 2.70
CA PRO A 83 -10.89 13.46 4.06
C PRO A 83 -12.27 14.08 4.34
N SER A 84 -12.72 13.97 5.59
CA SER A 84 -13.91 14.69 6.02
C SER A 84 -13.65 16.20 5.95
N GLU A 85 -14.66 16.96 5.53
CA GLU A 85 -14.64 18.44 5.59
C GLU A 85 -14.90 18.94 7.02
N LEU A 86 -15.23 18.03 7.94
CA LEU A 86 -15.37 18.31 9.35
C LEU A 86 -14.03 18.76 9.93
N ALA A 87 -13.97 20.00 10.41
CA ALA A 87 -12.87 20.61 11.16
C ALA A 87 -11.50 20.46 10.46
N ASN A 88 -10.93 21.57 10.00
CA ASN A 88 -9.55 21.73 9.46
C ASN A 88 -8.86 20.40 9.08
N THR A 89 -8.86 19.98 7.82
CA THR A 89 -8.26 18.72 7.36
C THR A 89 -6.81 18.56 7.84
N ARG A 90 -6.62 17.85 8.96
CA ARG A 90 -5.35 17.67 9.66
C ARG A 90 -5.38 16.40 10.54
N PRO A 91 -4.22 15.91 11.00
CA PRO A 91 -4.19 14.91 12.06
C PRO A 91 -4.59 15.47 13.44
N TYR A 92 -5.32 14.66 14.21
CA TYR A 92 -5.78 14.93 15.57
C TYR A 92 -5.05 14.03 16.56
N ALA A 93 -4.55 14.59 17.65
CA ALA A 93 -3.94 13.80 18.72
C ALA A 93 -5.01 12.95 19.40
N VAL A 94 -4.74 11.66 19.60
CA VAL A 94 -5.61 10.73 20.31
C VAL A 94 -4.75 9.70 21.03
N GLY A 95 -4.93 9.55 22.34
CA GLY A 95 -4.04 8.78 23.19
C GLY A 95 -2.59 9.22 23.05
N GLU A 96 -1.71 8.26 22.74
CA GLU A 96 -0.28 8.48 22.44
C GLU A 96 0.01 8.42 20.94
N THR A 97 -1.00 8.62 20.10
CA THR A 97 -0.91 8.53 18.63
C THR A 97 -1.74 9.64 17.96
N TRP A 98 -1.97 9.50 16.67
CA TRP A 98 -2.73 10.42 15.84
C TRP A 98 -3.86 9.71 15.11
N MET A 99 -4.87 10.48 14.73
CA MET A 99 -5.98 10.03 13.90
C MET A 99 -6.36 11.06 12.83
N THR A 100 -7.09 10.61 11.83
CA THR A 100 -7.67 11.44 10.76
C THR A 100 -9.14 11.14 10.57
N PHE A 101 -9.90 12.10 10.02
CA PHE A 101 -11.31 11.93 9.67
C PHE A 101 -11.47 11.83 8.15
N TRP A 102 -12.26 10.85 7.71
CA TRP A 102 -12.53 10.54 6.31
C TRP A 102 -14.03 10.50 6.06
N LYS A 103 -14.46 10.73 4.82
CA LYS A 103 -15.85 10.50 4.42
C LYS A 103 -16.14 9.00 4.52
N TYR A 104 -17.29 8.63 5.07
CA TYR A 104 -17.73 7.24 5.12
C TYR A 104 -18.21 6.79 3.73
N ALA A 105 -17.58 5.75 3.19
CA ALA A 105 -18.05 5.07 1.99
C ALA A 105 -18.98 3.91 2.42
N PRO A 106 -20.27 3.94 2.06
CA PRO A 106 -21.19 2.87 2.44
C PRO A 106 -20.83 1.57 1.72
N PRO A 107 -21.05 0.40 2.36
CA PRO A 107 -20.82 -0.90 1.74
C PRO A 107 -21.54 -1.01 0.39
N THR A 108 -20.75 -1.15 -0.67
CA THR A 108 -21.22 -1.30 -2.05
C THR A 108 -20.67 -2.61 -2.60
N GLN A 109 -21.45 -3.29 -3.45
CA GLN A 109 -20.96 -4.48 -4.16
C GLN A 109 -20.61 -4.09 -5.58
N LEU A 110 -19.35 -4.29 -5.94
CA LEU A 110 -18.85 -4.19 -7.31
C LEU A 110 -18.21 -5.52 -7.71
N GLN A 111 -18.31 -5.87 -8.98
CA GLN A 111 -17.50 -6.96 -9.52
C GLN A 111 -16.03 -6.53 -9.52
N PRO A 112 -15.08 -7.44 -9.23
CA PRO A 112 -13.66 -7.15 -9.38
C PRO A 112 -13.36 -6.55 -10.75
N PRO A 113 -12.49 -5.54 -10.85
CA PRO A 113 -12.15 -4.93 -12.12
C PRO A 113 -11.55 -5.98 -13.06
N SER A 114 -11.92 -5.92 -14.34
CA SER A 114 -11.23 -6.65 -15.39
C SER A 114 -9.74 -6.22 -15.47
N PRO A 115 -8.87 -7.03 -16.10
CA PRO A 115 -7.47 -6.67 -16.30
C PRO A 115 -7.23 -5.27 -16.87
N SER A 116 -8.03 -4.87 -17.87
CA SER A 116 -7.92 -3.53 -18.47
C SER A 116 -8.39 -2.43 -17.54
N GLU A 117 -9.49 -2.64 -16.80
CA GLU A 117 -9.98 -1.66 -15.82
C GLU A 117 -8.99 -1.49 -14.66
N ALA A 118 -8.37 -2.57 -14.19
CA ALA A 118 -7.34 -2.52 -13.17
C ALA A 118 -6.13 -1.68 -13.61
N VAL A 119 -5.62 -1.92 -14.82
CA VAL A 119 -4.52 -1.14 -15.38
C VAL A 119 -4.91 0.33 -15.55
N GLU A 120 -6.13 0.61 -16.00
CA GLU A 120 -6.62 1.98 -16.17
C GLU A 120 -6.76 2.73 -14.82
N LEU A 121 -7.24 2.05 -13.77
CA LEU A 121 -7.31 2.62 -12.42
C LEU A 121 -5.93 3.03 -11.90
N ILE A 122 -4.90 2.22 -12.18
CA ILE A 122 -3.52 2.48 -11.74
C ILE A 122 -2.85 3.55 -12.62
N ASN A 123 -3.12 3.57 -13.92
CA ASN A 123 -2.63 4.60 -14.82
C ASN A 123 -3.21 5.97 -14.45
N THR A 124 -4.52 6.03 -14.22
CA THR A 124 -5.22 7.25 -13.75
C THR A 124 -4.60 7.73 -12.43
N LEU A 125 -4.37 6.82 -11.48
CA LEU A 125 -3.72 7.13 -10.22
C LEU A 125 -2.30 7.69 -10.42
N SER A 126 -1.47 7.00 -11.21
CA SER A 126 -0.08 7.37 -11.49
C SER A 126 0.03 8.75 -12.16
N LEU A 127 -0.86 9.04 -13.13
CA LEU A 127 -0.93 10.34 -13.78
C LEU A 127 -1.35 11.45 -12.79
N GLY A 128 -2.31 11.16 -11.92
CA GLY A 128 -2.77 12.10 -10.90
C GLY A 128 -1.70 12.48 -9.88
N MET A 129 -0.77 11.57 -9.54
CA MET A 129 0.30 11.84 -8.56
C MET A 129 1.50 12.60 -9.13
N LYS A 130 1.64 12.67 -10.47
CA LYS A 130 2.84 13.20 -11.13
C LYS A 130 3.19 14.63 -10.74
N ASP A 131 2.18 15.46 -10.49
CA ASP A 131 2.33 16.89 -10.19
C ASP A 131 2.24 17.19 -8.69
N PHE A 132 2.29 16.17 -7.82
CA PHE A 132 2.30 16.39 -6.38
C PHE A 132 3.59 17.09 -5.96
N SER A 133 3.46 18.26 -5.33
CA SER A 133 4.57 19.19 -5.10
C SER A 133 5.23 19.12 -3.73
N ASP A 134 4.56 18.49 -2.76
CA ASP A 134 5.08 18.41 -1.38
C ASP A 134 6.19 17.34 -1.28
N GLU A 135 6.89 17.34 -0.15
CA GLU A 135 7.96 16.36 0.10
C GLU A 135 7.43 14.92 0.09
N VAL A 136 8.08 14.07 -0.70
CA VAL A 136 7.73 12.65 -0.85
C VAL A 136 8.93 11.80 -0.43
N PRO A 137 8.78 10.86 0.52
CA PRO A 137 9.87 9.98 0.92
C PRO A 137 10.38 9.13 -0.22
N LEU A 138 11.69 8.91 -0.26
CA LEU A 138 12.33 8.01 -1.21
C LEU A 138 12.17 6.57 -0.74
N LEU A 139 11.70 5.69 -1.63
CA LEU A 139 11.66 4.24 -1.40
C LEU A 139 10.91 3.81 -0.13
N GLY A 140 9.87 4.56 0.29
CA GLY A 140 9.26 4.44 1.63
C GLY A 140 8.94 3.01 2.08
N VAL A 141 8.11 2.29 1.33
CA VAL A 141 7.75 0.89 1.63
C VAL A 141 8.92 -0.08 1.49
N TRP A 142 9.89 0.24 0.63
CA TRP A 142 11.09 -0.55 0.46
C TRP A 142 12.04 -0.39 1.65
N GLU A 143 12.14 0.78 2.26
CA GLU A 143 12.92 0.98 3.50
C GLU A 143 12.37 0.13 4.65
N ARG A 144 11.04 -0.01 4.77
CA ARG A 144 10.46 -0.96 5.73
C ARG A 144 10.83 -2.41 5.39
N THR A 145 10.86 -2.75 4.11
CA THR A 145 11.34 -4.07 3.65
C THR A 145 12.80 -4.30 4.03
N CYS A 146 13.67 -3.29 3.91
CA CYS A 146 15.06 -3.37 4.36
C CYS A 146 15.15 -3.73 5.85
N GLN A 147 14.28 -3.15 6.67
CA GLN A 147 14.23 -3.47 8.11
C GLN A 147 13.81 -4.92 8.35
N SER A 148 12.79 -5.42 7.65
CA SER A 148 12.36 -6.83 7.71
C SER A 148 13.47 -7.77 7.22
N ALA A 149 14.09 -7.46 6.09
CA ALA A 149 15.20 -8.24 5.55
C ALA A 149 16.38 -8.32 6.54
N ASN A 150 16.69 -7.22 7.24
CA ASN A 150 17.72 -7.20 8.27
C ASN A 150 17.36 -8.08 9.48
N ARG A 151 16.09 -8.08 9.92
CA ARG A 151 15.62 -8.98 11.00
C ARG A 151 15.69 -10.45 10.61
N LEU A 152 15.50 -10.74 9.32
CA LEU A 152 15.52 -12.09 8.76
C LEU A 152 16.93 -12.59 8.38
N ILE A 153 18.00 -11.79 8.54
CA ILE A 153 19.33 -12.13 8.00
C ILE A 153 19.88 -13.48 8.48
N ASN A 154 19.59 -13.85 9.74
CA ASN A 154 20.04 -15.11 10.34
C ASN A 154 18.94 -16.18 10.37
N HIS A 155 17.87 -16.02 9.59
CA HIS A 155 16.77 -16.99 9.57
C HIS A 155 17.26 -18.35 9.05
N PRO A 156 16.96 -19.47 9.72
CA PRO A 156 17.56 -20.78 9.40
C PRO A 156 17.00 -21.42 8.11
N ASP A 157 15.86 -20.94 7.61
CA ASP A 157 15.27 -21.44 6.36
C ASP A 157 16.06 -20.95 5.14
N GLN A 158 16.57 -21.90 4.36
CA GLN A 158 17.37 -21.66 3.16
C GLN A 158 16.65 -20.79 2.12
N ARG A 159 15.33 -20.93 1.99
CA ARG A 159 14.53 -20.13 1.03
C ARG A 159 14.55 -18.65 1.38
N VAL A 160 14.58 -18.34 2.68
CA VAL A 160 14.72 -16.94 3.14
C VAL A 160 16.10 -16.42 2.75
N GLN A 161 17.15 -17.22 2.90
CA GLN A 161 18.52 -16.83 2.52
C GLN A 161 18.66 -16.59 1.01
N GLU A 162 18.01 -17.41 0.19
CA GLU A 162 17.95 -17.23 -1.27
C GLU A 162 17.24 -15.93 -1.63
N LEU A 163 16.06 -15.66 -1.06
CA LEU A 163 15.34 -14.40 -1.27
C LEU A 163 16.15 -13.18 -0.79
N LEU A 164 16.89 -13.29 0.32
CA LEU A 164 17.78 -12.22 0.79
C LEU A 164 18.95 -11.95 -0.17
N CYS A 165 19.44 -12.97 -0.89
CA CYS A 165 20.44 -12.79 -1.94
C CYS A 165 19.87 -12.00 -3.13
N VAL A 166 18.65 -12.34 -3.57
CA VAL A 166 17.94 -11.58 -4.62
C VAL A 166 17.67 -10.15 -4.14
N PHE A 167 17.20 -10.00 -2.90
CA PHE A 167 16.93 -8.71 -2.27
C PHE A 167 18.13 -7.76 -2.33
N LYS A 168 19.34 -8.21 -1.98
CA LYS A 168 20.56 -7.38 -2.07
C LYS A 168 20.82 -6.85 -3.48
N THR A 169 20.53 -7.65 -4.50
CA THR A 169 20.69 -7.25 -5.90
C THR A 169 19.67 -6.20 -6.29
N VAL A 170 18.40 -6.43 -5.94
CA VAL A 170 17.29 -5.51 -6.23
C VAL A 170 17.45 -4.19 -5.47
N ASP A 171 17.83 -4.24 -4.18
CA ASP A 171 18.07 -3.03 -3.37
C ASP A 171 19.12 -2.13 -4.02
N ARG A 172 20.25 -2.73 -4.47
CA ARG A 172 21.25 -1.99 -5.22
C ARG A 172 20.66 -1.35 -6.47
N GLN A 173 19.87 -2.09 -7.26
CA GLN A 173 19.26 -1.58 -8.50
C GLN A 173 18.31 -0.41 -8.24
N LEU A 174 17.44 -0.50 -7.23
CA LEU A 174 16.51 0.57 -6.86
C LEU A 174 17.24 1.85 -6.45
N ARG A 175 18.42 1.73 -5.84
CA ARG A 175 19.25 2.85 -5.40
C ARG A 175 20.16 3.45 -6.49
N LEU A 176 20.32 2.80 -7.65
CA LEU A 176 21.25 3.26 -8.69
C LEU A 176 20.85 4.60 -9.33
N LYS A 177 19.55 4.86 -9.49
CA LYS A 177 19.03 6.02 -10.23
C LYS A 177 17.86 6.67 -9.46
N PRO A 178 18.11 7.32 -8.31
CA PRO A 178 17.06 7.93 -7.51
C PRO A 178 16.28 9.01 -8.27
N THR A 179 16.89 9.63 -9.28
CA THR A 179 16.25 10.62 -10.15
C THR A 179 15.22 10.05 -11.12
N LEU A 180 15.15 8.71 -11.27
CA LEU A 180 14.14 8.03 -12.07
C LEU A 180 12.96 7.50 -11.25
N LEU A 181 12.97 7.72 -9.93
CA LEU A 181 11.84 7.38 -9.08
C LEU A 181 10.68 8.36 -9.34
N ILE A 182 9.46 7.84 -9.29
CA ILE A 182 8.23 8.59 -9.53
C ILE A 182 7.30 8.48 -8.32
N PRO A 183 6.41 9.44 -8.08
CA PRO A 183 5.38 9.33 -7.06
C PRO A 183 4.51 8.09 -7.30
N CYS A 184 4.37 7.26 -6.29
CA CYS A 184 3.55 6.06 -6.29
C CYS A 184 2.76 5.97 -5.00
N HIS A 185 1.60 5.33 -5.04
CA HIS A 185 0.82 5.00 -3.86
C HIS A 185 1.63 4.10 -2.91
N GLY A 186 2.52 3.27 -3.44
CA GLY A 186 3.44 2.46 -2.64
C GLY A 186 2.89 1.09 -2.27
N ASP A 187 1.56 0.97 -2.10
CA ASP A 187 0.86 -0.29 -1.87
C ASP A 187 -0.48 -0.37 -2.62
N ALA A 188 -0.48 -0.06 -3.92
CA ALA A 188 -1.67 -0.04 -4.78
C ALA A 188 -2.24 -1.44 -5.11
N HIS A 189 -2.63 -2.22 -4.11
CA HIS A 189 -3.27 -3.53 -4.30
C HIS A 189 -4.80 -3.45 -4.25
N SER A 190 -5.48 -4.47 -4.76
CA SER A 190 -6.95 -4.48 -4.90
C SER A 190 -7.73 -4.28 -3.59
N ARG A 191 -7.14 -4.59 -2.43
CA ARG A 191 -7.80 -4.34 -1.13
C ARG A 191 -7.78 -2.87 -0.69
N ASN A 192 -7.00 -2.02 -1.37
CA ASN A 192 -6.99 -0.56 -1.21
C ASN A 192 -7.92 0.12 -2.23
N LEU A 193 -8.73 -0.67 -2.94
CA LEU A 193 -9.88 -0.19 -3.69
C LEU A 193 -11.14 -0.44 -2.87
N LEU A 194 -11.78 0.65 -2.44
CA LEU A 194 -13.10 0.61 -1.83
C LEU A 194 -14.17 0.63 -2.93
N PRO A 195 -15.17 -0.26 -2.88
CA PRO A 195 -16.30 -0.18 -3.78
C PRO A 195 -17.18 1.00 -3.38
N GLY A 196 -17.42 1.91 -4.33
CA GLY A 196 -18.32 3.05 -4.17
C GLY A 196 -19.47 3.01 -5.17
N PRO A 197 -20.51 3.84 -4.97
CA PRO A 197 -21.67 3.92 -5.85
C PRO A 197 -21.32 4.34 -7.28
N GLU A 198 -20.22 5.10 -7.46
CA GLU A 198 -19.74 5.60 -8.75
C GLU A 198 -18.57 4.78 -9.33
N GLY A 199 -18.18 3.69 -8.66
CA GLY A 199 -17.06 2.84 -9.07
C GLY A 199 -16.04 2.64 -7.96
N TRP A 200 -14.84 2.20 -8.35
CA TRP A 200 -13.75 1.92 -7.42
C TRP A 200 -13.06 3.20 -6.94
N ILE A 201 -12.79 3.27 -5.64
CA ILE A 201 -12.20 4.43 -4.96
C ILE A 201 -10.89 4.00 -4.31
N TRP A 202 -9.77 4.65 -4.64
CA TRP A 202 -8.50 4.40 -3.96
C TRP A 202 -8.51 4.93 -2.53
N THR A 203 -7.95 4.17 -1.60
CA THR A 203 -7.76 4.56 -0.21
C THR A 203 -6.35 4.20 0.24
N ASP A 204 -6.03 4.55 1.49
CA ASP A 204 -4.82 4.09 2.17
C ASP A 204 -3.49 4.58 1.59
N PHE A 205 -3.29 5.90 1.61
CA PHE A 205 -2.11 6.55 1.03
C PHE A 205 -0.95 6.73 2.03
N GLU A 206 -0.95 6.02 3.16
CA GLU A 206 0.13 6.14 4.17
C GLU A 206 1.52 5.76 3.61
N ASP A 207 1.51 4.94 2.56
CA ASP A 207 2.68 4.42 1.86
C ASP A 207 3.13 5.25 0.64
N PHE A 208 2.48 6.38 0.38
CA PHE A 208 2.76 7.24 -0.76
C PHE A 208 4.24 7.69 -0.78
N SER A 209 5.01 7.23 -1.76
CA SER A 209 6.46 7.44 -1.80
C SER A 209 7.00 7.46 -3.23
N LEU A 210 8.25 7.91 -3.40
CA LEU A 210 8.95 7.86 -4.67
C LEU A 210 9.49 6.44 -4.89
N MET A 211 8.97 5.76 -5.91
CA MET A 211 9.24 4.36 -6.22
C MET A 211 9.69 4.20 -7.68
N PRO A 212 10.33 3.08 -8.09
CA PRO A 212 10.68 2.87 -9.49
C PRO A 212 9.45 2.85 -10.39
N LYS A 213 9.64 3.13 -11.68
CA LYS A 213 8.60 3.00 -12.70
C LYS A 213 7.92 1.62 -12.60
N TYR A 214 6.60 1.60 -12.80
CA TYR A 214 5.74 0.43 -12.71
C TYR A 214 5.52 -0.16 -11.31
N TRP A 215 5.99 0.49 -10.24
CA TRP A 215 5.80 0.01 -8.87
C TRP A 215 4.33 -0.29 -8.53
N ASP A 216 3.40 0.62 -8.82
CA ASP A 216 1.99 0.43 -8.46
C ASP A 216 1.32 -0.67 -9.33
N LEU A 217 1.69 -0.81 -10.60
CA LEU A 217 1.24 -1.94 -11.44
C LEU A 217 1.74 -3.28 -10.90
N ALA A 218 3.02 -3.34 -10.52
CA ALA A 218 3.61 -4.48 -9.84
C ALA A 218 2.91 -4.75 -8.49
N SER A 219 2.57 -3.70 -7.74
CA SER A 219 1.90 -3.83 -6.45
C SER A 219 0.54 -4.49 -6.59
N PHE A 220 -0.23 -4.05 -7.58
CA PHE A 220 -1.55 -4.60 -7.85
C PHE A 220 -1.51 -6.09 -8.18
N VAL A 221 -0.54 -6.49 -9.00
CA VAL A 221 -0.54 -7.81 -9.62
C VAL A 221 0.32 -8.86 -8.92
N SER A 222 1.34 -8.44 -8.18
CA SER A 222 2.37 -9.32 -7.62
C SER A 222 1.79 -10.54 -6.89
N ASN A 223 0.96 -10.33 -5.86
CA ASN A 223 0.36 -11.44 -5.11
C ASN A 223 -0.65 -12.25 -5.94
N LEU A 224 -1.39 -11.62 -6.86
CA LEU A 224 -2.29 -12.34 -7.76
C LEU A 224 -1.51 -13.33 -8.63
N ALA A 225 -0.43 -12.86 -9.26
CA ALA A 225 0.42 -13.66 -10.11
C ALA A 225 1.24 -14.70 -9.33
N LEU A 226 1.69 -14.37 -8.11
CA LEU A 226 2.38 -15.31 -7.23
C LEU A 226 1.52 -16.53 -6.92
N PHE A 227 0.23 -16.33 -6.63
CA PHE A 227 -0.67 -17.43 -6.25
C PHE A 227 -1.35 -18.12 -7.45
N ASN A 228 -1.58 -17.41 -8.55
CA ASN A 228 -2.25 -17.96 -9.74
C ASN A 228 -1.28 -18.34 -10.88
N GLY A 229 0.01 -18.07 -10.70
CA GLY A 229 1.06 -18.28 -11.70
C GLY A 229 1.12 -17.17 -12.76
N VAL A 230 2.07 -17.32 -13.68
CA VAL A 230 2.35 -16.34 -14.76
C VAL A 230 1.23 -16.22 -15.80
N GLN A 231 0.20 -17.06 -15.72
CA GLN A 231 -1.01 -16.98 -16.56
C GLN A 231 -2.09 -16.09 -15.93
N GLU A 232 -1.82 -15.47 -14.78
CA GLU A 232 -2.75 -14.55 -14.15
C GLU A 232 -3.19 -13.47 -15.17
N PRO A 233 -4.51 -13.25 -15.34
CA PRO A 233 -5.03 -12.40 -16.42
C PRO A 233 -4.50 -10.98 -16.42
N THR A 234 -4.39 -10.34 -15.25
CA THR A 234 -3.89 -8.96 -15.12
C THR A 234 -2.41 -8.87 -15.43
N PHE A 235 -1.60 -9.82 -14.96
CA PHE A 235 -0.17 -9.91 -15.22
C PHE A 235 0.10 -10.10 -16.71
N THR A 236 -0.63 -11.02 -17.32
CA THR A 236 -0.53 -11.28 -18.77
C THR A 236 -0.94 -10.05 -19.57
N TYR A 237 -2.01 -9.36 -19.15
CA TYR A 237 -2.45 -8.13 -19.79
C TYR A 237 -1.38 -7.03 -19.70
N ILE A 238 -0.83 -6.76 -18.50
CA ILE A 238 0.25 -5.78 -18.29
C ILE A 238 1.43 -6.09 -19.19
N LEU A 239 1.91 -7.34 -19.18
CA LEU A 239 3.03 -7.75 -20.03
C LEU A 239 2.76 -7.44 -21.51
N ARG A 240 1.57 -7.73 -22.03
CA ARG A 240 1.22 -7.45 -23.43
C ARG A 240 1.22 -5.96 -23.78
N GLN A 241 1.00 -5.07 -22.81
CA GLN A 241 1.06 -3.61 -23.01
C GLN A 241 2.50 -3.07 -23.05
N LEU A 242 3.47 -3.81 -22.52
CA LEU A 242 4.88 -3.43 -22.55
C LEU A 242 5.51 -3.95 -23.85
N ASP A 243 5.87 -3.02 -24.73
CA ASP A 243 6.26 -3.25 -26.12
C ASP A 243 7.74 -2.94 -26.42
N ASN A 244 8.51 -2.50 -25.41
CA ASN A 244 9.92 -2.21 -25.54
C ASN A 244 10.73 -2.85 -24.41
N GLY A 245 12.00 -3.18 -24.71
CA GLY A 245 12.89 -3.86 -23.79
C GLY A 245 13.10 -3.14 -22.45
N PRO A 246 13.42 -1.84 -22.43
CA PRO A 246 13.62 -1.10 -21.18
C PRO A 246 12.42 -1.10 -20.23
N ASP A 247 11.19 -1.01 -20.77
CA ASP A 247 9.99 -1.01 -19.96
C ASP A 247 9.67 -2.40 -19.40
N LEU A 248 9.92 -3.46 -20.17
CA LEU A 248 9.87 -4.84 -19.69
C LEU A 248 10.86 -5.09 -18.55
N GLU A 249 12.10 -4.64 -18.70
CA GLU A 249 13.13 -4.75 -17.65
C GLU A 249 12.73 -3.97 -16.39
N ALA A 250 12.24 -2.74 -16.54
CA ALA A 250 11.79 -1.92 -15.42
C ALA A 250 10.61 -2.58 -14.67
N PHE A 251 9.63 -3.12 -15.39
CA PHE A 251 8.54 -3.87 -14.77
C PHE A 251 9.02 -5.15 -14.09
N GLY A 252 9.95 -5.89 -14.71
CA GLY A 252 10.56 -7.08 -14.12
C GLY A 252 11.24 -6.81 -12.77
N ILE A 253 11.96 -5.69 -12.67
CA ILE A 253 12.56 -5.22 -11.41
C ILE A 253 11.46 -4.86 -10.41
N ALA A 254 10.45 -4.07 -10.82
CA ALA A 254 9.36 -3.63 -9.94
C ALA A 254 8.56 -4.80 -9.36
N ILE A 255 8.18 -5.79 -10.18
CA ILE A 255 7.42 -6.96 -9.69
C ILE A 255 8.27 -7.86 -8.80
N THR A 256 9.55 -8.05 -9.13
CA THR A 256 10.48 -8.80 -8.25
C THR A 256 10.60 -8.12 -6.89
N ALA A 257 10.77 -6.79 -6.88
CA ALA A 257 10.81 -6.00 -5.65
C ALA A 257 9.51 -6.13 -4.84
N ARG A 258 8.34 -6.07 -5.48
CA ARG A 258 7.05 -6.24 -4.78
C ARG A 258 6.86 -7.64 -4.18
N ILE A 259 7.29 -8.69 -4.88
CA ILE A 259 7.26 -10.06 -4.36
C ILE A 259 8.17 -10.19 -3.13
N LEU A 260 9.40 -9.65 -3.20
CA LEU A 260 10.33 -9.64 -2.07
C LEU A 260 9.77 -8.86 -0.88
N MET A 261 9.25 -7.66 -1.11
CA MET A 261 8.61 -6.82 -0.08
C MET A 261 7.48 -7.56 0.60
N SER A 262 6.52 -8.12 -0.16
CA SER A 262 5.38 -8.80 0.44
C SER A 262 5.82 -10.06 1.17
N THR A 263 6.71 -10.87 0.59
CA THR A 263 7.12 -12.15 1.17
C THR A 263 7.95 -11.98 2.44
N LEU A 264 9.00 -11.14 2.40
CA LEU A 264 9.88 -10.92 3.55
C LEU A 264 9.18 -10.11 4.63
N GLY A 265 8.40 -9.08 4.25
CA GLY A 265 7.65 -8.25 5.20
C GLY A 265 6.59 -9.05 5.95
N ASN A 266 5.76 -9.82 5.24
CA ASN A 266 4.73 -10.63 5.89
C ASN A 266 5.31 -11.75 6.74
N LEU A 267 6.43 -12.36 6.32
CA LEU A 267 7.10 -13.38 7.12
C LEU A 267 7.64 -12.79 8.43
N ASP A 268 8.34 -11.66 8.37
CA ASP A 268 8.85 -10.95 9.55
C ASP A 268 7.71 -10.56 10.50
N PHE A 269 6.62 -9.97 10.00
CA PHE A 269 5.44 -9.62 10.80
C PHE A 269 4.77 -10.84 11.43
N ALA A 270 4.60 -11.93 10.67
CA ALA A 270 3.99 -13.16 11.17
C ALA A 270 4.86 -13.83 12.24
N LEU A 271 6.18 -13.85 12.07
CA LEU A 271 7.12 -14.38 13.07
C LEU A 271 7.13 -13.55 14.36
N ALA A 272 6.81 -12.26 14.28
CA ALA A 272 6.60 -11.39 15.44
C ALA A 272 5.22 -11.54 16.10
N GLY A 273 4.35 -12.42 15.57
CA GLY A 273 3.00 -12.63 16.08
C GLY A 273 1.98 -11.56 15.66
N MET A 274 2.31 -10.74 14.67
CA MET A 274 1.50 -9.60 14.21
C MET A 274 0.96 -9.80 12.78
N GLY A 275 0.97 -11.02 12.27
CA GLY A 275 0.56 -11.32 10.89
C GLY A 275 0.11 -12.76 10.70
N ASP A 276 -0.36 -13.06 9.48
CA ASP A 276 -0.83 -14.39 9.10
C ASP A 276 0.36 -15.27 8.67
N LEU A 277 0.76 -16.18 9.55
CA LEU A 277 1.86 -17.11 9.32
C LEU A 277 1.57 -18.11 8.21
N GLU A 278 0.32 -18.55 8.03
CA GLU A 278 -0.05 -19.47 6.97
C GLU A 278 0.11 -18.79 5.60
N PHE A 279 -0.40 -17.58 5.48
CA PHE A 279 -0.25 -16.75 4.29
C PHE A 279 1.22 -16.48 3.97
N ALA A 280 2.01 -16.02 4.94
CA ALA A 280 3.43 -15.72 4.76
C ALA A 280 4.23 -16.98 4.36
N THR A 281 3.94 -18.13 4.99
CA THR A 281 4.58 -19.41 4.63
C THR A 281 4.24 -19.84 3.21
N LYS A 282 3.00 -19.58 2.75
CA LYS A 282 2.58 -19.87 1.39
C LYS A 282 3.31 -18.98 0.37
N GLN A 283 3.50 -17.69 0.67
CA GLN A 283 4.31 -16.81 -0.16
C GLN A 283 5.76 -17.30 -0.26
N LEU A 284 6.38 -17.61 0.88
CA LEU A 284 7.76 -18.10 0.93
C LEU A 284 7.97 -19.36 0.08
N LYS A 285 6.99 -20.26 0.04
CA LYS A 285 7.03 -21.48 -0.78
C LYS A 285 7.03 -21.21 -2.30
N LEU A 286 6.49 -20.09 -2.74
CA LEU A 286 6.24 -19.79 -4.16
C LEU A 286 7.20 -18.74 -4.73
N ALA A 287 7.75 -17.87 -3.87
CA ALA A 287 8.42 -16.65 -4.30
C ALA A 287 9.64 -16.88 -5.18
N GLU A 288 10.52 -17.83 -4.84
CA GLU A 288 11.74 -18.09 -5.61
C GLU A 288 11.43 -18.57 -7.04
N ASP A 289 10.62 -19.61 -7.17
CA ASP A 289 10.19 -20.17 -8.45
C ASP A 289 9.47 -19.13 -9.31
N PHE A 290 8.65 -18.29 -8.70
CA PHE A 290 7.93 -17.23 -9.41
C PHE A 290 8.88 -16.13 -9.90
N ILE A 291 9.82 -15.66 -9.07
CA ILE A 291 10.83 -14.69 -9.47
C ILE A 291 11.67 -15.23 -10.63
N HIS A 292 12.05 -16.51 -10.59
CA HIS A 292 12.78 -17.14 -11.67
C HIS A 292 11.99 -17.16 -12.99
N GLN A 293 10.70 -17.48 -12.94
CA GLN A 293 9.83 -17.45 -14.12
C GLN A 293 9.67 -16.04 -14.70
N VAL A 294 9.52 -15.02 -13.85
CA VAL A 294 9.47 -13.62 -14.30
C VAL A 294 10.76 -13.24 -15.05
N ASP A 295 11.93 -13.54 -14.47
CA ASP A 295 13.22 -13.25 -15.10
C ASP A 295 13.37 -13.92 -16.48
N LEU A 296 12.97 -15.19 -16.60
CA LEU A 296 12.95 -15.90 -17.88
C LEU A 296 12.01 -15.25 -18.91
N ILE A 297 10.79 -14.90 -18.51
CA ILE A 297 9.80 -14.26 -19.38
C ILE A 297 10.32 -12.92 -19.90
N ILE A 298 10.85 -12.08 -19.01
CA ILE A 298 11.40 -10.77 -19.38
C ILE A 298 12.58 -10.94 -20.34
N LYS A 299 13.54 -11.81 -20.02
CA LYS A 299 14.71 -12.07 -20.89
C LYS A 299 14.34 -12.58 -22.27
N LEU A 300 13.36 -13.48 -22.37
CA LEU A 300 12.90 -14.00 -23.66
C LEU A 300 12.25 -12.89 -24.49
N ARG A 301 11.34 -12.11 -23.90
CA ARG A 301 10.64 -11.04 -24.63
C ARG A 301 11.56 -9.90 -25.04
N VAL A 302 12.54 -9.54 -24.21
CA VAL A 302 13.55 -8.52 -24.58
C VAL A 302 14.40 -8.99 -25.77
N ARG A 303 14.65 -10.29 -25.92
CA ARG A 303 15.37 -10.83 -27.09
C ARG A 303 14.53 -10.81 -28.37
N ASP A 304 13.21 -10.89 -28.25
CA ASP A 304 12.27 -10.92 -29.37
C ASP A 304 11.90 -9.51 -29.89
N LEU A 305 12.32 -8.44 -29.21
CA LEU A 305 12.12 -7.03 -29.54
C LEU A 305 13.38 -6.39 -30.15
#